data_AF-A0A9X2GGQ5-F1
#
_entry.id   AF-A0A9X2GGQ5-F1
#
_cell.length_a   1.000
_cell.length_b   1.000
_cell.length_c   1.000
_cell.angle_alpha   90.00
_cell.angle_beta   90.00
_cell.angle_gamma   90.00
#
_symmetry.space_group_name_H-M   'P 1'
#
loop_
_entity.id
_entity.type
_entity.pdbx_description
1 polymer ?
#
loop_
_entity_poly.entity_id
_entity_poly.type
_entity_poly.pdbx_seq_one_letter_code
_entity_poly.pdbx_strand_id
1 'polypeptide(L)'
;MVGHVLLLLASMLPAPQANLSVMTWNVCTGTNSDCRLYRASAVELAEHIGRQALSRRAGVIFLQEFCTGATGTLELWLERRTGQRWTIGSWGLTGQDGTPYACHPDLLGRPRGAQSIAVAVAGDAATFEIHPLPAPPWYVKRAAICADLPARKVRACGTHLSSGSAYDDRQAGAPYRTKQLERLLEISVKPGYRSVVGGDLNVSPPDSGYGGAAGRRAVAPFYRLYQECDQRGGRRTGGWTRQGKKLDYLFAPKGSVRRCHVERGVTLSDHKPAHIEVTL
;
A
#
# COMPACT_ATOMS: atom_id res chain seq x y z
N MET A 1 18.31 -50.15 41.38
CA MET A 1 17.46 -49.78 40.23
C MET A 1 17.11 -48.31 40.33
N VAL A 2 17.96 -47.42 39.83
CA VAL A 2 17.67 -45.98 39.78
C VAL A 2 18.24 -45.45 38.48
N GLY A 3 17.44 -44.64 37.81
CA GLY A 3 17.90 -43.77 36.73
C GLY A 3 17.34 -44.22 35.40
N HIS A 4 16.26 -43.57 34.97
CA HIS A 4 16.00 -43.12 33.59
C HIS A 4 14.83 -42.14 33.67
N VAL A 5 15.12 -40.90 34.09
CA VAL A 5 14.26 -39.74 33.82
C VAL A 5 15.16 -38.71 33.17
N LEU A 6 15.44 -38.90 31.87
CA LEU A 6 16.04 -37.85 31.05
C LEU A 6 14.90 -36.90 30.65
N LEU A 7 15.03 -35.66 31.11
CA LEU A 7 14.09 -34.57 30.88
C LEU A 7 13.94 -34.26 29.39
N LEU A 8 12.70 -34.35 28.91
CA LEU A 8 12.20 -33.61 27.75
C LEU A 8 12.05 -32.13 28.15
N LEU A 9 13.12 -31.35 28.10
CA LEU A 9 13.09 -29.87 28.26
C LEU A 9 13.74 -29.17 27.05
N ALA A 10 13.37 -29.58 25.84
CA ALA A 10 13.83 -28.93 24.61
C ALA A 10 12.67 -28.54 23.70
N SER A 11 11.71 -27.74 24.19
CA SER A 11 10.63 -27.22 23.34
C SER A 11 9.86 -26.03 23.95
N MET A 12 10.57 -25.08 24.59
CA MET A 12 9.98 -23.79 24.99
C MET A 12 10.88 -22.59 24.69
N LEU A 13 11.72 -22.67 23.65
CA LEU A 13 12.30 -21.44 23.09
C LEU A 13 11.19 -20.71 22.31
N PRO A 14 10.88 -19.44 22.63
CA PRO A 14 9.96 -18.65 21.84
C PRO A 14 10.42 -18.66 20.38
N ALA A 15 9.51 -19.01 19.46
CA ALA A 15 9.81 -18.85 18.04
C ALA A 15 10.25 -17.38 17.80
N PRO A 16 11.33 -17.15 17.04
CA PRO A 16 11.80 -15.79 16.78
C PRO A 16 10.64 -14.95 16.26
N GLN A 17 10.39 -13.80 16.87
CA GLN A 17 9.35 -12.90 16.41
C GLN A 17 9.68 -12.46 14.98
N ALA A 18 8.88 -12.91 14.01
CA ALA A 18 9.11 -12.59 12.62
C ALA A 18 8.72 -11.12 12.38
N ASN A 19 9.63 -10.32 11.80
CA ASN A 19 9.32 -8.98 11.36
C ASN A 19 8.85 -8.98 9.90
N LEU A 20 7.94 -8.08 9.58
CA LEU A 20 7.48 -7.80 8.23
C LEU A 20 7.72 -6.32 7.93
N SER A 21 8.47 -6.04 6.86
CA SER A 21 8.58 -4.69 6.33
C SER A 21 7.62 -4.50 5.16
N VAL A 22 6.87 -3.41 5.16
CA VAL A 22 5.92 -3.05 4.10
C VAL A 22 6.24 -1.66 3.58
N MET A 23 6.24 -1.50 2.26
CA MET A 23 6.35 -0.20 1.60
C MET A 23 5.01 0.18 0.97
N THR A 24 4.66 1.46 0.99
CA THR A 24 3.66 2.02 0.07
C THR A 24 4.25 3.17 -0.73
N TRP A 25 3.87 3.29 -1.99
CA TRP A 25 4.26 4.41 -2.83
C TRP A 25 3.28 4.65 -3.99
N ASN A 26 2.71 5.86 -4.05
CA ASN A 26 2.16 6.37 -5.30
C ASN A 26 3.33 6.74 -6.22
N VAL A 27 3.55 5.96 -7.26
CA VAL A 27 4.71 6.09 -8.15
C VAL A 27 4.53 7.18 -9.22
N CYS A 28 3.33 7.76 -9.33
CA CYS A 28 3.01 8.85 -10.25
C CYS A 28 3.54 8.62 -11.68
N THR A 29 3.22 7.46 -12.26
CA THR A 29 3.82 7.06 -13.55
C THR A 29 2.82 7.07 -14.72
N GLY A 30 1.52 7.12 -14.43
CA GLY A 30 0.47 6.93 -15.42
C GLY A 30 0.20 8.14 -16.30
N THR A 31 -0.20 9.25 -15.69
CA THR A 31 -0.86 10.35 -16.43
C THR A 31 -0.36 11.76 -16.09
N ASN A 32 0.37 11.94 -14.99
CA ASN A 32 0.86 13.26 -14.58
C ASN A 32 2.25 13.57 -15.15
N SER A 33 2.35 14.55 -16.04
CA SER A 33 3.61 14.97 -16.69
C SER A 33 4.62 15.64 -15.74
N ASP A 34 4.19 16.09 -14.56
CA ASP A 34 5.08 16.74 -13.58
C ASP A 34 5.97 15.74 -12.82
N CYS A 35 5.68 14.45 -12.94
CA CYS A 35 6.42 13.39 -12.27
C CYS A 35 7.57 12.87 -13.13
N ARG A 36 8.74 12.65 -12.54
CA ARG A 36 9.92 12.17 -13.28
C ARG A 36 9.76 10.74 -13.79
N LEU A 37 8.87 9.96 -13.19
CA LEU A 37 8.51 8.62 -13.65
C LEU A 37 7.42 8.64 -14.74
N TYR A 38 6.93 9.81 -15.16
CA TYR A 38 6.05 9.94 -16.30
C TYR A 38 6.73 9.38 -17.56
N ARG A 39 6.04 8.47 -18.26
CA ARG A 39 6.55 7.78 -19.47
C ARG A 39 7.85 6.97 -19.25
N ALA A 40 8.22 6.67 -18.00
CA ALA A 40 9.33 5.77 -17.71
C ALA A 40 9.07 4.38 -18.29
N SER A 41 10.09 3.74 -18.86
CA SER A 41 10.01 2.37 -19.33
C SER A 41 9.71 1.39 -18.18
N ALA A 42 9.25 0.19 -18.52
CA ALA A 42 9.01 -0.86 -17.52
C ALA A 42 10.27 -1.20 -16.70
N VAL A 43 11.45 -1.14 -17.32
CA VAL A 43 12.74 -1.42 -16.68
C VAL A 43 13.12 -0.33 -15.68
N GLU A 44 13.04 0.94 -16.09
CA GLU A 44 13.31 2.08 -15.19
C GLU A 44 12.35 2.07 -14.00
N LEU A 45 11.07 1.81 -14.24
CA LEU A 45 10.06 1.74 -13.19
C LEU A 45 10.35 0.60 -12.21
N ALA A 46 10.66 -0.60 -12.72
CA ALA A 46 11.03 -1.76 -11.91
C ALA A 46 12.28 -1.49 -11.04
N GLU A 47 13.31 -0.87 -11.63
CA GLU A 47 14.54 -0.54 -10.92
C GLU A 47 14.31 0.49 -9.81
N HIS A 48 13.59 1.57 -10.08
CA HIS A 48 13.33 2.60 -9.09
C HIS A 48 12.45 2.09 -7.95
N ILE A 49 11.35 1.39 -8.25
CA ILE A 49 10.48 0.80 -7.23
C ILE A 49 11.25 -0.24 -6.41
N GLY A 50 11.96 -1.14 -7.09
CA GLY A 50 12.69 -2.21 -6.46
C GLY A 50 13.79 -1.70 -5.53
N ARG A 51 14.57 -0.70 -5.93
CA ARG A 51 15.57 -0.07 -5.06
C ARG A 51 14.95 0.55 -3.81
N GLN A 52 13.82 1.26 -3.94
CA GLN A 52 13.13 1.84 -2.78
C GLN A 52 12.64 0.73 -1.84
N ALA A 53 11.98 -0.30 -2.38
CA ALA A 53 11.49 -1.44 -1.59
C ALA A 53 12.64 -2.14 -0.82
N LEU A 54 13.74 -2.43 -1.51
CA LEU A 54 14.85 -3.19 -0.94
C LEU A 54 15.74 -2.37 0.01
N SER A 55 15.75 -1.03 -0.10
CA SER A 55 16.49 -0.16 0.84
C SER A 55 16.08 -0.38 2.31
N ARG A 56 14.84 -0.82 2.54
CA ARG A 56 14.28 -1.16 3.85
C ARG A 56 13.78 -2.61 3.92
N ARG A 57 14.27 -3.48 3.03
CA ARG A 57 13.94 -4.92 2.99
C ARG A 57 12.42 -5.19 3.01
N ALA A 58 11.65 -4.38 2.29
CA ALA A 58 10.21 -4.58 2.19
C ALA A 58 9.91 -5.98 1.63
N GLY A 59 9.06 -6.73 2.32
CA GLY A 59 8.54 -8.03 1.87
C GLY A 59 7.11 -7.94 1.33
N VAL A 60 6.48 -6.77 1.46
CA VAL A 60 5.21 -6.42 0.82
C VAL A 60 5.33 -4.99 0.29
N ILE A 61 4.79 -4.73 -0.90
CA ILE A 61 4.80 -3.42 -1.54
C ILE A 61 3.38 -3.08 -2.01
N PHE A 62 2.88 -1.91 -1.64
CA PHE A 62 1.65 -1.32 -2.16
C PHE A 62 2.00 -0.20 -3.14
N LEU A 63 1.51 -0.30 -4.38
CA LEU A 63 1.78 0.68 -5.43
C LEU A 63 0.48 1.31 -5.90
N GLN A 64 0.51 2.62 -6.05
CA GLN A 64 -0.58 3.42 -6.63
C GLN A 64 -0.05 4.16 -7.85
N GLU A 65 -0.94 4.38 -8.82
CA GLU A 65 -0.57 4.98 -10.12
C GLU A 65 0.52 4.21 -10.87
N PHE A 66 0.60 2.90 -10.61
CA PHE A 66 1.47 1.97 -11.32
C PHE A 66 0.91 1.64 -12.70
N CYS A 67 1.75 1.34 -13.68
CA CYS A 67 1.30 0.95 -15.01
C CYS A 67 1.36 -0.57 -15.16
N THR A 68 0.24 -1.22 -15.51
CA THR A 68 0.16 -2.70 -15.58
C THR A 68 1.16 -3.33 -16.54
N GLY A 69 1.63 -2.60 -17.56
CA GLY A 69 2.67 -3.06 -18.48
C GLY A 69 4.03 -3.32 -17.83
N ALA A 70 4.25 -2.85 -16.60
CA ALA A 70 5.48 -3.08 -15.86
C ALA A 70 5.41 -4.22 -14.82
N THR A 71 4.25 -4.87 -14.62
CA THR A 71 4.05 -5.88 -13.57
C THR A 71 5.09 -7.00 -13.62
N GLY A 72 5.20 -7.71 -14.74
CA GLY A 72 6.16 -8.81 -14.88
C GLY A 72 7.62 -8.36 -14.86
N THR A 73 7.91 -7.13 -15.29
CA THR A 73 9.28 -6.58 -15.22
C THR A 73 9.68 -6.28 -13.78
N LEU A 74 8.78 -5.74 -12.96
CA LEU A 74 9.02 -5.52 -11.54
C LEU A 74 9.17 -6.84 -10.78
N GLU A 75 8.30 -7.81 -11.03
CA GLU A 75 8.37 -9.15 -10.42
C GLU A 75 9.75 -9.78 -10.68
N LEU A 76 10.13 -9.91 -11.96
CA LEU A 76 11.41 -10.46 -12.37
C LEU A 76 12.61 -9.69 -11.80
N TRP A 77 12.53 -8.36 -11.73
CA TRP A 77 13.59 -7.53 -11.14
C TRP A 77 13.76 -7.86 -9.66
N LEU A 78 12.66 -7.95 -8.90
CA LEU A 78 12.69 -8.24 -7.47
C LEU A 78 13.23 -9.65 -7.21
N GLU A 79 12.79 -10.64 -7.98
CA GLU A 79 13.28 -12.02 -7.87
C GLU A 79 14.78 -12.12 -8.10
N ARG A 80 15.28 -11.52 -9.19
CA ARG A 80 16.71 -11.51 -9.52
C ARG A 80 17.57 -10.84 -8.46
N ARG A 81 17.05 -9.83 -7.76
CA ARG A 81 17.83 -9.10 -6.73
C ARG A 81 17.74 -9.69 -5.34
N THR A 82 16.70 -10.47 -5.07
CA THR A 82 16.48 -11.05 -3.73
C THR A 82 16.77 -12.54 -3.68
N GLY A 83 16.83 -13.23 -4.83
CA GLY A 83 17.02 -14.69 -4.89
C GLY A 83 15.82 -15.47 -4.35
N GLN A 84 14.67 -14.82 -4.16
CA GLN A 84 13.43 -15.45 -3.69
C GLN A 84 12.29 -15.09 -4.65
N ARG A 85 11.24 -15.90 -4.66
CA ARG A 85 10.05 -15.66 -5.47
C ARG A 85 9.33 -14.37 -5.07
N TRP A 86 8.76 -13.69 -6.05
CA TRP A 86 7.81 -12.60 -5.86
C TRP A 86 6.54 -12.85 -6.64
N THR A 87 5.44 -12.35 -6.12
CA THR A 87 4.15 -12.43 -6.81
C THR A 87 3.47 -11.07 -6.72
N ILE A 88 2.90 -10.60 -7.84
CA ILE A 88 2.22 -9.31 -7.91
C ILE A 88 0.75 -9.46 -8.32
N GLY A 89 -0.16 -9.06 -7.44
CA GLY A 89 -1.56 -8.81 -7.78
C GLY A 89 -1.73 -7.37 -8.26
N SER A 90 -2.34 -7.16 -9.41
CA SER A 90 -2.60 -5.81 -9.95
C SER A 90 -4.02 -5.67 -10.49
N TRP A 91 -4.56 -4.46 -10.40
CA TRP A 91 -5.88 -4.12 -10.94
C TRP A 91 -5.82 -2.81 -11.69
N GLY A 92 -6.03 -2.87 -13.01
CA GLY A 92 -6.12 -1.71 -13.89
C GLY A 92 -7.38 -0.90 -13.61
N LEU A 93 -7.21 0.41 -13.43
CA LEU A 93 -8.31 1.35 -13.29
C LEU A 93 -9.10 1.40 -14.60
N THR A 94 -10.42 1.53 -14.46
CA THR A 94 -11.34 1.66 -15.60
C THR A 94 -12.26 2.86 -15.41
N GLY A 95 -12.72 3.44 -16.53
CA GLY A 95 -13.87 4.33 -16.56
C GLY A 95 -15.16 3.61 -16.15
N GLN A 96 -16.27 4.34 -16.11
CA GLN A 96 -17.56 3.73 -15.76
C GLN A 96 -18.03 2.71 -16.79
N ASP A 97 -17.79 3.01 -18.07
CA ASP A 97 -18.01 2.18 -19.24
C ASP A 97 -17.08 0.94 -19.31
N GLY A 98 -16.14 0.80 -18.38
CA GLY A 98 -15.16 -0.28 -18.37
C GLY A 98 -13.93 -0.02 -19.22
N THR A 99 -13.84 1.11 -19.92
CA THR A 99 -12.67 1.48 -20.72
C THR A 99 -11.44 1.61 -19.82
N PRO A 100 -10.30 0.97 -20.14
CA PRO A 100 -9.08 1.10 -19.34
C PRO A 100 -8.62 2.55 -19.24
N TYR A 101 -8.28 2.99 -18.04
CA TYR A 101 -7.63 4.28 -17.84
C TYR A 101 -6.14 4.13 -18.19
N ALA A 102 -5.82 4.35 -19.47
CA ALA A 102 -4.52 4.06 -20.03
C ALA A 102 -3.41 4.91 -19.42
N CYS A 103 -2.26 4.28 -19.16
CA CYS A 103 -1.03 5.01 -18.96
C CYS A 103 -0.57 5.64 -20.28
N HIS A 104 0.02 6.84 -20.21
CA HIS A 104 0.67 7.40 -21.39
C HIS A 104 1.78 6.49 -21.90
N PRO A 105 1.95 6.33 -23.23
CA PRO A 105 3.04 5.55 -23.80
C PRO A 105 4.41 6.02 -23.30
N ASP A 106 5.39 5.11 -23.26
CA ASP A 106 6.73 5.48 -22.84
C ASP A 106 7.41 6.44 -23.84
N LEU A 107 8.65 6.85 -23.57
CA LEU A 107 9.40 7.76 -24.44
C LEU A 107 9.59 7.22 -25.87
N LEU A 108 9.53 5.90 -26.07
CA LEU A 108 9.63 5.24 -27.38
C LEU A 108 8.25 4.96 -28.01
N GLY A 109 7.17 5.44 -27.40
CA GLY A 109 5.80 5.23 -27.87
C GLY A 109 5.24 3.84 -27.57
N ARG A 110 5.93 3.03 -26.74
CA ARG A 110 5.44 1.69 -26.40
C ARG A 110 4.27 1.78 -25.41
N PRO A 111 3.24 0.94 -25.56
CA PRO A 111 2.12 0.91 -24.64
C PRO A 111 2.58 0.44 -23.25
N ARG A 112 1.99 1.01 -22.20
CA ARG A 112 2.32 0.70 -20.79
C ARG A 112 1.14 0.11 -20.02
N GLY A 113 0.07 -0.26 -20.72
CA GLY A 113 -1.16 -0.77 -20.12
C GLY A 113 -1.98 0.31 -19.44
N ALA A 114 -2.71 -0.07 -18.39
CA ALA A 114 -3.57 0.82 -17.63
C ALA A 114 -2.86 1.30 -16.35
N GLN A 115 -3.23 2.51 -15.89
CA GLN A 115 -2.92 2.92 -14.53
C GLN A 115 -3.62 1.98 -13.55
N SER A 116 -2.99 1.67 -12.43
CA SER A 116 -3.40 0.55 -11.58
C SER A 116 -3.07 0.77 -10.11
N ILE A 117 -3.64 -0.11 -9.30
CA ILE A 117 -3.19 -0.43 -7.95
C ILE A 117 -2.49 -1.79 -8.05
N ALA A 118 -1.37 -1.95 -7.36
CA ALA A 118 -0.67 -3.23 -7.29
C ALA A 118 -0.20 -3.55 -5.87
N VAL A 119 -0.18 -4.84 -5.54
CA VAL A 119 0.37 -5.39 -4.31
C VAL A 119 1.38 -6.47 -4.68
N ALA A 120 2.64 -6.26 -4.34
CA ALA A 120 3.72 -7.24 -4.54
C ALA A 120 4.08 -7.88 -3.20
N VAL A 121 4.32 -9.19 -3.20
CA VAL A 121 4.66 -9.97 -2.00
C VAL A 121 5.84 -10.87 -2.27
N ALA A 122 6.78 -10.92 -1.32
CA ALA A 122 7.92 -11.83 -1.35
C ALA A 122 7.59 -13.18 -0.68
N GLY A 123 8.04 -14.28 -1.29
CA GLY A 123 7.90 -15.65 -0.79
C GLY A 123 6.87 -16.49 -1.54
N ASP A 124 6.61 -17.70 -1.03
CA ASP A 124 6.09 -18.79 -1.86
C ASP A 124 4.56 -18.82 -2.07
N ALA A 125 3.76 -18.28 -1.15
CA ALA A 125 2.31 -18.33 -1.26
C ALA A 125 1.64 -17.02 -0.81
N ALA A 126 0.99 -16.36 -1.76
CA ALA A 126 0.05 -15.28 -1.52
C ALA A 126 -1.21 -15.49 -2.36
N THR A 127 -2.38 -15.35 -1.73
CA THR A 127 -3.66 -15.30 -2.45
C THR A 127 -4.10 -13.85 -2.53
N PHE A 128 -4.38 -13.38 -3.76
CA PHE A 128 -4.83 -12.02 -4.00
C PHE A 128 -6.34 -11.97 -4.18
N GLU A 129 -6.96 -11.00 -3.52
CA GLU A 129 -8.37 -10.66 -3.69
C GLU A 129 -8.49 -9.19 -4.10
N ILE A 130 -9.30 -8.93 -5.12
CA ILE A 130 -9.59 -7.58 -5.61
C ILE A 130 -10.97 -7.19 -5.10
N HIS A 131 -11.04 -6.09 -4.38
CA HIS A 131 -12.27 -5.57 -3.78
C HIS A 131 -12.60 -4.22 -4.42
N PRO A 132 -13.59 -4.15 -5.33
CA PRO A 132 -14.09 -2.86 -5.81
C PRO A 132 -14.53 -1.98 -4.64
N LEU A 133 -14.23 -0.69 -4.72
CA LEU A 133 -14.61 0.29 -3.73
C LEU A 133 -15.69 1.22 -4.30
N PRO A 134 -16.60 1.75 -3.45
CA PRO A 134 -17.52 2.81 -3.87
C PRO A 134 -16.75 3.94 -4.53
N ALA A 135 -17.12 4.36 -5.74
CA ALA A 135 -16.41 5.39 -6.49
C ALA A 135 -17.41 6.38 -7.11
N PRO A 136 -17.00 7.64 -7.30
CA PRO A 136 -17.84 8.63 -7.97
C PRO A 136 -18.13 8.20 -9.42
N PRO A 137 -19.38 8.33 -9.91
CA PRO A 137 -19.77 7.88 -11.24
C PRO A 137 -19.21 8.74 -12.39
N TRP A 138 -18.53 9.85 -12.11
CA TRP A 138 -17.90 10.71 -13.12
C TRP A 138 -16.39 10.50 -13.26
N TYR A 139 -15.82 9.54 -12.54
CA TYR A 139 -14.37 9.30 -12.55
C TYR A 139 -14.05 7.80 -12.59
N VAL A 140 -12.75 7.48 -12.55
CA VAL A 140 -12.29 6.08 -12.60
C VAL A 140 -12.76 5.30 -11.37
N LYS A 141 -13.10 4.03 -11.60
CA LYS A 141 -13.40 3.06 -10.55
C LYS A 141 -12.18 2.85 -9.66
N ARG A 142 -12.42 2.57 -8.37
CA ARG A 142 -11.37 2.31 -7.37
C ARG A 142 -11.51 0.89 -6.83
N ALA A 143 -10.41 0.35 -6.33
CA ALA A 143 -10.38 -0.96 -5.70
C ALA A 143 -9.37 -0.97 -4.55
N ALA A 144 -9.43 -2.00 -3.72
CA ALA A 144 -8.34 -2.42 -2.87
C ALA A 144 -7.90 -3.82 -3.31
N ILE A 145 -6.62 -4.11 -3.15
CA ILE A 145 -6.08 -5.45 -3.37
C ILE A 145 -5.57 -5.95 -2.03
N CYS A 146 -6.07 -7.09 -1.58
CA CYS A 146 -5.60 -7.75 -0.37
C CYS A 146 -4.83 -9.01 -0.75
N ALA A 147 -3.64 -9.17 -0.17
CA ALA A 147 -2.85 -10.38 -0.24
C ALA A 147 -2.87 -11.07 1.12
N ASP A 148 -3.28 -12.33 1.15
CA ASP A 148 -3.14 -13.17 2.34
C ASP A 148 -1.80 -13.90 2.29
N LEU A 149 -1.04 -13.84 3.38
CA LEU A 149 0.24 -14.48 3.57
C LEU A 149 0.10 -15.54 4.69
N PRO A 150 -0.34 -16.78 4.37
CA PRO A 150 -0.71 -17.76 5.37
C PRO A 150 0.45 -18.14 6.30
N ALA A 151 1.66 -18.29 5.76
CA ALA A 151 2.87 -18.60 6.53
C ALA A 151 3.18 -17.54 7.61
N ARG A 152 2.70 -16.30 7.42
CA ARG A 152 2.90 -15.17 8.34
C ARG A 152 1.64 -14.83 9.16
N LYS A 153 0.49 -15.42 8.80
CA LYS A 153 -0.84 -15.03 9.27
C LYS A 153 -1.06 -13.52 9.13
N VAL A 154 -0.73 -12.97 7.96
CA VAL A 154 -0.88 -11.54 7.65
C VAL A 154 -1.79 -11.34 6.45
N ARG A 155 -2.73 -10.41 6.56
CA ARG A 155 -3.50 -9.89 5.43
C ARG A 155 -3.00 -8.48 5.12
N ALA A 156 -2.47 -8.30 3.92
CA ALA A 156 -1.87 -7.05 3.48
C ALA A 156 -2.74 -6.39 2.39
N CYS A 157 -3.36 -5.26 2.70
CA CYS A 157 -4.30 -4.60 1.79
C CYS A 157 -3.78 -3.23 1.32
N GLY A 158 -3.56 -3.09 0.01
CA GLY A 158 -3.17 -1.83 -0.65
C GLY A 158 -4.33 -1.21 -1.44
N THR A 159 -4.44 0.11 -1.44
CA THR A 159 -5.47 0.82 -2.23
C THR A 159 -4.97 2.18 -2.77
N HIS A 160 -5.77 2.80 -3.63
CA HIS A 160 -5.68 4.20 -4.04
C HIS A 160 -7.11 4.77 -4.01
N LEU A 161 -7.40 5.61 -3.02
CA LEU A 161 -8.73 6.21 -2.88
C LEU A 161 -8.94 7.34 -3.88
N SER A 162 -10.20 7.74 -4.08
CA SER A 162 -10.51 8.87 -4.95
C SER A 162 -9.75 10.13 -4.50
N SER A 163 -9.17 10.87 -5.44
CA SER A 163 -8.36 12.07 -5.15
C SER A 163 -9.13 13.17 -4.44
N GLY A 164 -10.45 13.17 -4.59
CA GLY A 164 -11.33 14.18 -4.05
C GLY A 164 -11.11 15.50 -4.75
N SER A 165 -11.63 15.60 -5.97
CA SER A 165 -11.97 16.90 -6.52
C SER A 165 -12.73 17.71 -5.45
N ALA A 166 -12.70 19.04 -5.52
CA ALA A 166 -13.28 19.93 -4.48
C ALA A 166 -14.75 19.62 -4.10
N TYR A 167 -15.41 18.75 -4.88
CA TYR A 167 -16.80 18.36 -4.76
C TYR A 167 -17.04 16.87 -4.43
N ASP A 168 -16.06 15.96 -4.48
CA ASP A 168 -16.34 14.51 -4.35
C ASP A 168 -17.00 14.13 -3.00
N ASP A 169 -16.72 14.88 -1.93
CA ASP A 169 -17.34 14.66 -0.61
C ASP A 169 -18.57 15.55 -0.35
N ARG A 170 -19.05 16.28 -1.35
CA ARG A 170 -20.21 17.20 -1.28
C ARG A 170 -21.32 16.91 -2.31
N GLN A 171 -21.08 16.02 -3.27
CA GLN A 171 -22.02 15.69 -4.35
C GLN A 171 -23.01 14.59 -3.96
N ALA A 172 -24.05 14.37 -4.78
CA ALA A 172 -24.96 13.24 -4.58
C ALA A 172 -24.19 11.91 -4.56
N GLY A 173 -24.42 11.07 -3.54
CA GLY A 173 -23.68 9.82 -3.33
C GLY A 173 -22.41 9.95 -2.48
N ALA A 174 -21.97 11.17 -2.16
CA ALA A 174 -20.89 11.46 -1.20
C ALA A 174 -21.23 11.04 0.24
N PRO A 175 -20.25 11.04 1.16
CA PRO A 175 -18.81 11.18 0.92
C PRO A 175 -18.17 9.87 0.47
N TYR A 176 -17.69 9.83 -0.78
CA TYR A 176 -17.15 8.61 -1.38
C TYR A 176 -15.92 8.12 -0.63
N ARG A 177 -15.00 9.00 -0.23
CA ARG A 177 -13.81 8.58 0.52
C ARG A 177 -14.15 8.00 1.89
N THR A 178 -15.20 8.48 2.55
CA THR A 178 -15.68 7.87 3.80
C THR A 178 -16.17 6.46 3.56
N LYS A 179 -17.03 6.25 2.56
CA LYS A 179 -17.53 4.92 2.20
C LYS A 179 -16.41 3.98 1.76
N GLN A 180 -15.41 4.50 1.06
CA GLN A 180 -14.20 3.76 0.67
C GLN A 180 -13.37 3.34 1.89
N LEU A 181 -13.17 4.23 2.86
CA LEU A 181 -12.44 3.93 4.10
C LEU A 181 -13.18 2.94 4.99
N GLU A 182 -14.51 3.08 5.11
CA GLU A 182 -15.37 2.11 5.81
C GLU A 182 -15.24 0.72 5.16
N ARG A 183 -15.38 0.65 3.83
CA ARG A 183 -15.21 -0.60 3.09
C ARG A 183 -13.80 -1.16 3.23
N LEU A 184 -12.77 -0.31 3.21
CA LEU A 184 -11.38 -0.73 3.38
C LEU A 184 -11.13 -1.34 4.77
N LEU A 185 -11.75 -0.79 5.83
CA LEU A 185 -11.69 -1.39 7.17
C LEU A 185 -12.30 -2.78 7.17
N GLU A 186 -13.51 -2.93 6.63
CA GLU A 186 -14.19 -4.23 6.55
C GLU A 186 -13.35 -5.30 5.87
N ILE A 187 -12.83 -5.01 4.67
CA ILE A 187 -12.07 -6.00 3.87
C ILE A 187 -10.67 -6.28 4.41
N SER A 188 -10.14 -5.38 5.26
CA SER A 188 -8.82 -5.55 5.87
C SER A 188 -8.85 -6.58 7.01
N VAL A 189 -10.02 -6.85 7.59
CA VAL A 189 -10.19 -7.82 8.68
C VAL A 189 -10.32 -9.23 8.10
N LYS A 190 -9.51 -10.16 8.60
CA LYS A 190 -9.65 -11.59 8.32
C LYS A 190 -9.40 -12.40 9.59
N PRO A 191 -10.35 -13.27 10.02
CA PRO A 191 -10.18 -14.08 11.22
C PRO A 191 -8.88 -14.88 11.21
N GLY A 192 -8.10 -14.79 12.29
CA GLY A 192 -6.81 -15.47 12.42
C GLY A 192 -5.63 -14.78 11.73
N TYR A 193 -5.83 -13.62 11.10
CA TYR A 193 -4.79 -12.85 10.42
C TYR A 193 -4.62 -11.47 11.08
N ARG A 194 -3.38 -10.98 11.12
CA ARG A 194 -3.06 -9.59 11.44
C ARG A 194 -3.11 -8.74 10.16
N SER A 195 -3.71 -7.57 10.22
CA SER A 195 -3.87 -6.70 9.04
C SER A 195 -2.77 -5.66 8.94
N VAL A 196 -2.13 -5.54 7.78
CA VAL A 196 -1.38 -4.34 7.39
C VAL A 196 -2.10 -3.71 6.22
N VAL A 197 -2.51 -2.44 6.34
CA VAL A 197 -3.38 -1.79 5.36
C VAL A 197 -2.87 -0.40 5.05
N GLY A 198 -2.90 0.00 3.79
CA GLY A 198 -2.31 1.27 3.40
C GLY A 198 -2.48 1.63 1.93
N GLY A 199 -1.78 2.68 1.54
CA GLY A 199 -1.86 3.27 0.21
C GLY A 199 -1.97 4.78 0.24
N ASP A 200 -2.21 5.36 -0.93
CA ASP A 200 -2.64 6.73 -1.08
C ASP A 200 -4.13 6.82 -0.75
N LEU A 201 -4.43 7.32 0.45
CA LEU A 201 -5.81 7.44 0.93
C LEU A 201 -6.45 8.78 0.54
N ASN A 202 -5.69 9.70 -0.06
CA ASN A 202 -6.19 11.01 -0.49
C ASN A 202 -7.02 11.77 0.57
N VAL A 203 -6.74 11.52 1.85
CA VAL A 203 -7.34 12.19 3.01
C VAL A 203 -6.25 12.67 3.94
N SER A 204 -6.48 13.80 4.59
CA SER A 204 -5.56 14.32 5.60
C SER A 204 -5.83 13.67 6.96
N PRO A 205 -4.82 13.59 7.86
CA PRO A 205 -5.03 13.03 9.18
C PRO A 205 -6.03 13.85 10.00
N PRO A 206 -6.64 13.25 11.05
CA PRO A 206 -7.67 13.95 11.84
C PRO A 206 -7.17 15.25 12.46
N ASP A 207 -5.92 15.26 12.93
CA ASP A 207 -5.27 16.39 13.60
C ASP A 207 -4.63 17.40 12.63
N SER A 208 -4.78 17.20 11.32
CA SER A 208 -4.24 18.10 10.30
C SER A 208 -5.03 19.41 10.22
N GLY A 209 -4.32 20.54 10.07
CA GLY A 209 -4.92 21.83 9.71
C GLY A 209 -5.28 21.93 8.22
N TYR A 210 -4.78 21.02 7.38
CA TYR A 210 -5.09 20.91 5.96
C TYR A 210 -6.15 19.84 5.69
N GLY A 211 -6.93 20.02 4.61
CA GLY A 211 -7.92 19.06 4.12
C GLY A 211 -9.32 19.27 4.71
N GLY A 212 -10.33 18.77 3.98
CA GLY A 212 -11.73 18.88 4.39
C GLY A 212 -12.03 18.14 5.69
N ALA A 213 -12.87 18.73 6.55
CA ALA A 213 -13.22 18.13 7.84
C ALA A 213 -13.87 16.74 7.72
N ALA A 214 -14.63 16.50 6.64
CA ALA A 214 -15.22 15.19 6.36
C ALA A 214 -14.15 14.11 6.16
N GLY A 215 -13.19 14.31 5.26
CA GLY A 215 -12.08 13.38 5.03
C GLY A 215 -11.21 13.16 6.27
N ARG A 216 -10.92 14.23 7.03
CA ARG A 216 -10.20 14.14 8.31
C ARG A 216 -10.93 13.28 9.35
N ARG A 217 -12.26 13.38 9.43
CA ARG A 217 -13.08 12.50 10.30
C ARG A 217 -13.15 11.07 9.77
N ALA A 218 -13.20 10.89 8.45
CA ALA A 218 -13.34 9.60 7.81
C ALA A 218 -12.18 8.64 8.09
N VAL A 219 -10.95 9.16 8.23
CA VAL A 219 -9.77 8.32 8.55
C VAL A 219 -9.60 8.05 10.05
N ALA A 220 -10.31 8.78 10.92
CA ALA A 220 -10.20 8.61 12.37
C ALA A 220 -10.46 7.17 12.89
N PRO A 221 -11.39 6.37 12.32
CA PRO A 221 -11.59 4.98 12.72
C PRO A 221 -10.33 4.10 12.53
N PHE A 222 -9.52 4.33 11.49
CA PHE A 222 -8.25 3.61 11.33
C PHE A 222 -7.31 3.87 12.51
N TYR A 223 -7.17 5.13 12.94
CA TYR A 223 -6.36 5.47 14.13
C TYR A 223 -6.92 4.92 15.45
N ARG A 224 -8.22 4.59 15.52
CA ARG A 224 -8.80 3.92 16.69
C ARG A 224 -8.47 2.44 16.72
N LEU A 225 -8.46 1.77 15.58
CA LEU A 225 -8.25 0.32 15.47
C LEU A 225 -6.77 -0.06 15.33
N TYR A 226 -6.01 0.77 14.63
CA TYR A 226 -4.63 0.53 14.23
C TYR A 226 -3.69 1.62 14.76
N GLN A 227 -2.40 1.34 14.68
CA GLN A 227 -1.34 2.32 14.80
C GLN A 227 -0.82 2.65 13.40
N GLU A 228 -0.69 3.93 13.12
CA GLU A 228 -0.20 4.42 11.84
C GLU A 228 1.32 4.62 11.85
N CYS A 229 1.94 4.46 10.69
CA CYS A 229 3.35 4.73 10.46
C CYS A 229 3.69 6.21 10.72
N ASP A 230 4.59 6.49 11.67
CA ASP A 230 4.96 7.85 12.10
C ASP A 230 3.89 8.54 12.95
N GLN A 231 2.92 7.78 13.48
CA GLN A 231 2.14 8.20 14.63
C GLN A 231 3.03 8.25 15.87
N ARG A 232 3.00 9.36 16.61
CA ARG A 232 3.80 9.57 17.83
C ARG A 232 2.89 9.91 18.99
N GLY A 233 2.75 8.96 19.93
CA GLY A 233 1.78 9.07 21.02
C GLY A 233 0.37 9.33 20.47
N GLY A 234 -0.28 10.37 20.97
CA GLY A 234 -1.61 10.79 20.49
C GLY A 234 -1.62 11.56 19.17
N ARG A 235 -0.47 12.03 18.66
CA ARG A 235 -0.40 12.89 17.48
C ARG A 235 -0.46 12.05 16.19
N ARG A 236 -1.44 12.35 15.34
CA ARG A 236 -1.72 11.60 14.10
C ARG A 236 -1.26 12.29 12.83
N THR A 237 -0.61 13.46 12.92
CA THR A 237 -0.25 14.23 11.73
C THR A 237 0.81 13.55 10.86
N GLY A 238 1.64 12.68 11.46
CA GLY A 238 2.73 11.94 10.80
C GLY A 238 3.67 12.80 9.95
N GLY A 239 4.50 12.12 9.16
CA GLY A 239 5.37 12.73 8.16
C GLY A 239 4.61 12.99 6.86
N TRP A 240 4.96 14.10 6.19
CA TRP A 240 4.38 14.43 4.89
C TRP A 240 4.85 13.46 3.81
N THR A 241 3.92 13.05 2.96
CA THR A 241 4.15 12.13 1.86
C THR A 241 3.93 12.78 0.51
N ARG A 242 3.31 13.97 0.42
CA ARG A 242 3.14 14.72 -0.84
C ARG A 242 3.07 16.22 -0.59
N GLN A 243 3.99 17.02 -1.16
CA GLN A 243 3.94 18.51 -1.11
C GLN A 243 3.55 19.11 0.26
N GLY A 244 4.19 18.68 1.35
CA GLY A 244 3.87 19.17 2.70
C GLY A 244 2.60 18.60 3.34
N LYS A 245 1.94 17.65 2.69
CA LYS A 245 0.71 16.98 3.13
C LYS A 245 0.98 15.51 3.39
N LYS A 246 0.25 14.93 4.35
CA LYS A 246 0.21 13.48 4.57
C LYS A 246 -1.03 12.92 3.89
N LEU A 247 -0.83 12.05 2.90
CA LEU A 247 -1.89 11.39 2.12
C LEU A 247 -1.67 9.89 1.98
N ASP A 248 -0.43 9.43 2.16
CA ASP A 248 -0.06 8.03 2.09
C ASP A 248 0.11 7.48 3.51
N TYR A 249 -0.44 6.28 3.72
CA TYR A 249 -0.55 5.68 5.04
C TYR A 249 -0.15 4.21 5.02
N LEU A 250 0.40 3.77 6.16
CA LEU A 250 0.54 2.38 6.51
C LEU A 250 0.03 2.21 7.94
N PHE A 251 -1.02 1.41 8.09
CA PHE A 251 -1.63 1.06 9.38
C PHE A 251 -1.35 -0.40 9.69
N ALA A 252 -1.08 -0.69 10.96
CA ALA A 252 -0.87 -2.03 11.47
C ALA A 252 -1.42 -2.16 12.90
N PRO A 253 -1.53 -3.37 13.48
CA PRO A 253 -2.09 -3.55 14.82
C PRO A 253 -1.32 -2.72 15.85
N LYS A 254 -2.03 -2.18 16.84
CA LYS A 254 -1.40 -1.36 17.89
C LYS A 254 -0.32 -2.15 18.63
N GLY A 255 0.83 -1.52 18.87
CA GLY A 255 1.97 -2.14 19.54
C GLY A 255 2.84 -3.04 18.65
N SER A 256 2.42 -3.30 17.39
CA SER A 256 3.22 -4.08 16.43
C SER A 256 4.26 -3.24 15.69
N VAL A 257 4.06 -1.92 15.59
CA VAL A 257 4.94 -1.04 14.81
C VAL A 257 6.28 -0.85 15.53
N ARG A 258 7.37 -1.22 14.85
CA ARG A 258 8.74 -1.11 15.37
C ARG A 258 9.50 0.05 14.78
N ARG A 259 9.38 0.25 13.46
CA ARG A 259 10.00 1.37 12.76
C ARG A 259 9.04 1.93 11.74
N CYS A 260 9.13 3.23 11.53
CA CYS A 260 8.51 3.90 10.40
C CYS A 260 9.55 4.81 9.76
N HIS A 261 9.50 4.94 8.44
CA HIS A 261 10.31 5.89 7.70
C HIS A 261 9.58 6.39 6.47
N VAL A 262 9.69 7.69 6.19
CA VAL A 262 9.20 8.31 4.96
C VAL A 262 10.41 8.82 4.18
N GLU A 263 10.61 8.33 2.97
CA GLU A 263 11.76 8.63 2.12
C GLU A 263 11.63 10.01 1.44
N ARG A 264 11.75 11.08 2.23
CA ARG A 264 11.56 12.47 1.77
C ARG A 264 12.55 12.91 0.70
N GLY A 265 13.74 12.31 0.66
CA GLY A 265 14.78 12.59 -0.33
C GLY A 265 14.47 12.04 -1.73
N VAL A 266 13.47 11.15 -1.87
CA VAL A 266 13.07 10.62 -3.18
C VAL A 266 12.26 11.67 -3.93
N THR A 267 12.70 12.04 -5.13
CA THR A 267 12.07 13.09 -5.97
C THR A 267 11.55 12.55 -7.31
N LEU A 268 11.41 11.24 -7.43
CA LEU A 268 10.98 10.58 -8.68
C LEU A 268 9.46 10.70 -8.91
N SER A 269 8.71 10.76 -7.81
CA SER A 269 7.26 10.99 -7.74
C SER A 269 7.00 12.24 -6.90
N ASP A 270 5.85 12.88 -7.09
CA ASP A 270 5.36 13.91 -6.18
C ASP A 270 4.97 13.35 -4.80
N HIS A 271 4.81 12.02 -4.70
CA HIS A 271 4.68 11.27 -3.45
C HIS A 271 6.00 10.66 -2.98
N LYS A 272 6.13 10.51 -1.65
CA LYS A 272 7.28 9.92 -0.96
C LYS A 272 6.96 8.47 -0.56
N PRO A 273 7.87 7.51 -0.83
CA PRO A 273 7.73 6.16 -0.29
C PRO A 273 7.64 6.20 1.23
N ALA A 274 6.70 5.44 1.79
CA ALA A 274 6.59 5.22 3.23
C ALA A 274 6.82 3.75 3.55
N HIS A 275 7.55 3.49 4.63
CA HIS A 275 7.94 2.15 5.06
C HIS A 275 7.56 1.94 6.50
N ILE A 276 6.96 0.80 6.79
CA ILE A 276 6.68 0.34 8.15
C ILE A 276 7.38 -1.00 8.37
N GLU A 277 8.04 -1.16 9.50
CA GLU A 277 8.48 -2.46 10.01
C GLU A 277 7.54 -2.83 11.16
N VAL A 278 6.87 -3.96 11.03
CA VAL A 278 5.98 -4.48 12.07
C VAL A 278 6.46 -5.82 12.55
N THR A 279 6.18 -6.11 13.80
CA THR A 279 6.35 -7.45 14.32
C THR A 279 5.04 -8.21 14.22
N LEU A 280 5.15 -9.45 13.74
CA LEU A 280 4.02 -10.34 13.53
C LEU A 280 3.63 -10.99 14.86
#